data_AF-A0A6P4FJE2-F1
#
_entry.id   AF-A0A6P4FJE2-F1
#
_cell.length_a   1.000
_cell.length_b   1.000
_cell.length_c   1.000
_cell.angle_alpha   90.00
_cell.angle_beta   90.00
_cell.angle_gamma   90.00
#
_symmetry.space_group_name_H-M   'P 1'
#
loop_
_entity.id
_entity.type
_entity.pdbx_description
1 polymer ?
#
loop_
_entity_poly.entity_id
_entity_poly.type
_entity_poly.pdbx_seq_one_letter_code
_entity_poly.pdbx_strand_id
1 'polypeptide(L)'
;MPLFKKFCYCFSLRTGALVVACSNIIVDITDTALTIYTKDYFCYEMLVIMIISTIWNIFSEMILMTAIFRANPKLLPVHLVTCLGSLIFRMISHMLSASLGRSNFLLVTYAFLMVGYVAADVLIVLSYYHSEI
;
A
#
# COMPACT_ATOMS: atom_id res chain seq x y z
N MET A 1 3.62 -8.55 23.08
CA MET A 1 2.65 -9.39 22.34
C MET A 1 1.57 -10.02 23.24
N PRO A 2 0.72 -9.24 23.96
CA PRO A 2 -0.61 -9.77 24.31
C PRO A 2 -1.79 -8.80 24.05
N LEU A 3 -1.56 -7.52 23.76
CA LEU A 3 -2.64 -6.53 23.64
C LEU A 3 -3.52 -6.70 22.39
N PHE A 4 -2.96 -7.19 21.27
CA PHE A 4 -3.74 -7.43 20.04
C PHE A 4 -4.62 -8.69 20.09
N LYS A 5 -4.37 -9.63 21.00
CA LYS A 5 -5.19 -10.86 21.10
C LYS A 5 -6.60 -10.59 21.63
N LYS A 6 -6.80 -9.53 22.41
CA LYS A 6 -8.09 -9.23 23.06
C LYS A 6 -9.07 -8.42 22.19
N PHE A 7 -8.58 -7.68 21.19
CA PHE A 7 -9.43 -6.84 20.32
C PHE A 7 -9.87 -7.53 19.01
N CYS A 8 -9.26 -8.67 18.62
CA CYS A 8 -9.55 -9.39 17.37
C CYS A 8 -10.41 -10.67 17.54
N TYR A 9 -11.19 -10.82 18.61
CA TYR A 9 -12.01 -12.04 18.79
C TYR A 9 -13.23 -12.12 17.84
N CYS A 10 -13.62 -11.03 17.16
CA CYS A 10 -14.77 -11.01 16.25
C CYS A 10 -14.41 -11.01 14.76
N PHE A 11 -13.14 -10.84 14.37
CA PHE A 11 -12.72 -10.83 12.97
C PHE A 11 -11.61 -11.83 12.72
N SER A 12 -11.83 -12.75 11.77
CA SER A 12 -10.78 -13.63 11.27
C SER A 12 -9.67 -12.79 10.63
N LEU A 13 -8.41 -13.11 10.92
CA LEU A 13 -7.23 -12.49 10.29
C LEU A 13 -7.29 -12.56 8.76
N ARG A 14 -7.90 -13.63 8.22
CA ARG A 14 -8.17 -13.78 6.80
C ARG A 14 -9.12 -12.70 6.27
N THR A 15 -10.18 -12.38 7.02
CA THR A 15 -11.11 -11.29 6.68
C THR A 15 -10.40 -9.94 6.77
N GLY A 16 -9.54 -9.74 7.78
CA GLY A 16 -8.71 -8.54 7.90
C GLY A 16 -7.81 -8.33 6.68
N ALA A 17 -7.07 -9.36 6.27
CA ALA A 17 -6.20 -9.30 5.09
C ALA A 17 -6.99 -9.06 3.79
N LEU A 18 -8.20 -9.61 3.67
CA LEU A 18 -9.07 -9.40 2.51
C LEU A 18 -9.62 -7.97 2.47
N VAL A 19 -10.04 -7.44 3.62
CA VAL A 19 -10.46 -6.04 3.75
C VAL A 19 -9.33 -5.10 3.33
N VAL A 20 -8.10 -5.34 3.82
CA VAL A 20 -6.92 -4.55 3.46
C VAL A 20 -6.65 -4.61 1.95
N ALA A 21 -6.70 -5.80 1.35
CA ALA A 21 -6.51 -5.94 -0.09
C ALA A 21 -7.54 -5.15 -0.91
N CYS A 22 -8.83 -5.24 -0.54
CA CYS A 22 -9.88 -4.48 -1.20
C CYS A 22 -9.71 -2.97 -1.02
N SER A 23 -9.32 -2.53 0.18
CA SER A 23 -9.17 -1.12 0.47
C SER A 23 -7.91 -0.52 -0.16
N ASN A 24 -6.82 -1.28 -0.31
CA ASN A 24 -5.64 -0.90 -1.10
C ASN A 24 -6.01 -0.63 -2.58
N ILE A 25 -6.85 -1.47 -3.18
CA ILE A 25 -7.33 -1.25 -4.55
C ILE A 25 -8.11 0.08 -4.66
N ILE A 26 -8.93 0.41 -3.66
CA ILE A 26 -9.66 1.69 -3.63
C ILE A 26 -8.68 2.87 -3.51
N VAL A 27 -7.65 2.73 -2.67
CA VAL A 27 -6.58 3.73 -2.54
C VAL A 27 -5.85 3.91 -3.87
N ASP A 28 -5.53 2.84 -4.59
CA ASP A 28 -4.87 2.91 -5.92
C ASP A 28 -5.72 3.62 -6.97
N ILE A 29 -7.04 3.36 -6.98
CA ILE A 29 -7.98 4.08 -7.86
C ILE A 29 -7.98 5.57 -7.50
N THR A 30 -8.01 5.89 -6.21
CA THR A 30 -8.00 7.27 -5.72
C THR A 30 -6.70 7.97 -6.06
N ASP A 31 -5.56 7.28 -5.94
CA ASP A 31 -4.23 7.79 -6.30
C ASP A 31 -4.12 8.05 -7.80
N THR A 32 -4.65 7.14 -8.63
CA THR A 32 -4.71 7.32 -10.08
C THR A 32 -5.56 8.55 -10.44
N ALA A 33 -6.72 8.72 -9.80
CA ALA A 33 -7.59 9.87 -10.01
C ALA A 33 -6.91 11.18 -9.58
N LEU A 34 -6.23 11.17 -8.42
CA LEU A 34 -5.48 12.33 -7.94
C LEU A 34 -4.35 12.69 -8.92
N THR A 35 -3.58 11.71 -9.39
CA THR A 35 -2.51 11.89 -10.37
C THR A 35 -2.99 12.55 -11.66
N ILE A 36 -4.14 12.11 -12.18
CA ILE A 36 -4.77 12.70 -13.37
C ILE A 36 -5.18 14.16 -13.11
N TYR A 37 -5.77 14.43 -11.95
CA TYR A 37 -6.23 15.78 -11.58
C TYR A 37 -5.06 16.75 -11.35
N THR A 38 -3.96 16.27 -10.76
CA THR A 38 -2.78 17.08 -10.44
C THR A 38 -1.68 16.97 -11.50
N LYS A 39 -1.97 16.44 -12.69
CA LYS A 39 -0.97 16.22 -13.75
C LYS A 39 -0.17 17.48 -14.10
N ASP A 40 -0.79 18.66 -13.99
CA ASP A 40 -0.18 19.94 -14.35
C ASP A 40 0.86 20.41 -13.29
N TYR A 41 0.81 19.84 -12.08
CA TYR A 41 1.77 20.13 -11.00
C TYR A 41 3.01 19.23 -11.03
N PHE A 42 2.96 18.11 -11.75
CA PHE A 42 4.02 17.11 -11.78
C PHE A 42 4.90 17.23 -13.03
N CYS A 43 6.22 17.08 -12.86
CA CYS A 43 7.13 16.90 -13.97
C CYS A 43 6.92 15.52 -14.62
N TYR A 44 7.26 15.38 -15.90
CA TYR A 44 7.12 14.12 -16.64
C TYR A 44 7.76 12.93 -15.90
N GLU A 45 8.95 13.11 -15.32
CA GLU A 45 9.66 12.07 -14.57
C GLU A 45 8.90 11.61 -13.31
N MET A 46 8.29 12.54 -12.56
CA MET A 46 7.45 12.19 -11.39
C MET A 46 6.22 11.39 -11.82
N LEU A 47 5.61 11.81 -12.92
CA LEU A 47 4.40 11.19 -13.44
C LEU A 47 4.68 9.74 -13.89
N VAL A 48 5.82 9.50 -14.53
CA VAL A 48 6.29 8.15 -14.90
C VAL A 48 6.52 7.29 -13.66
N ILE A 49 7.21 7.80 -12.64
CA ILE A 49 7.46 7.05 -11.39
C ILE A 49 6.14 6.70 -10.70
N MET A 50 5.18 7.62 -10.66
CA MET A 50 3.86 7.38 -10.06
C MET A 50 3.05 6.32 -10.81
N ILE A 51 3.07 6.34 -12.15
CA ILE A 51 2.41 5.31 -12.96
C ILE A 51 3.03 3.94 -12.69
N ILE A 52 4.37 3.85 -12.70
CA ILE A 52 5.07 2.59 -12.42
C ILE A 52 4.72 2.09 -11.02
N SER A 53 4.73 2.99 -10.02
CA SER A 53 4.35 2.64 -8.64
C SER A 53 2.92 2.14 -8.53
N THR A 54 1.97 2.76 -9.22
CA THR A 54 0.55 2.36 -9.21
C THR A 54 0.38 0.96 -9.80
N ILE A 55 0.99 0.70 -10.97
CA ILE A 55 0.96 -0.61 -11.61
C ILE A 55 1.57 -1.66 -10.68
N TRP A 56 2.71 -1.34 -10.07
CA TRP A 56 3.39 -2.22 -9.13
C TRP A 56 2.53 -2.54 -7.90
N ASN A 57 1.78 -1.56 -7.39
CA ASN A 57 0.85 -1.76 -6.27
C ASN A 57 -0.31 -2.70 -6.65
N ILE A 58 -0.92 -2.51 -7.82
CA ILE A 58 -1.97 -3.40 -8.32
C ILE A 58 -1.48 -4.85 -8.40
N PHE A 59 -0.25 -5.08 -8.89
CA PHE A 59 0.35 -6.41 -8.89
C PHE A 59 0.51 -6.98 -7.47
N SER A 60 0.97 -6.15 -6.52
CA SER A 60 1.09 -6.51 -5.10
C SER A 60 -0.25 -6.97 -4.52
N GLU A 61 -1.33 -6.23 -4.78
CA GLU A 61 -2.68 -6.58 -4.29
C GLU A 61 -3.23 -7.85 -4.93
N MET A 62 -2.96 -8.07 -6.22
CA MET A 62 -3.33 -9.33 -6.88
C MET A 62 -2.61 -10.53 -6.26
N ILE A 63 -1.35 -10.38 -5.84
CA ILE A 63 -0.61 -11.43 -5.12
C ILE A 63 -1.26 -11.71 -3.77
N LEU A 64 -1.62 -10.68 -3.00
CA LEU A 64 -2.29 -10.82 -1.70
C LEU A 64 -3.65 -11.53 -1.84
N MET A 65 -4.47 -11.09 -2.78
CA MET A 65 -5.75 -11.73 -3.08
C MET A 65 -5.56 -13.19 -3.47
N THR A 66 -4.58 -13.48 -4.34
CA THR A 66 -4.26 -14.86 -4.74
C THR A 66 -3.81 -15.70 -3.54
N ALA A 67 -3.00 -15.16 -2.64
CA ALA A 67 -2.56 -15.81 -1.42
C ALA A 67 -3.75 -16.19 -0.52
N ILE A 68 -4.71 -15.28 -0.36
CA ILE A 68 -5.92 -15.47 0.48
C ILE A 68 -6.91 -16.45 -0.16
N PHE A 69 -7.17 -16.34 -1.46
CA PHE A 69 -8.13 -17.21 -2.17
C PHE A 69 -7.61 -18.64 -2.33
N ARG A 70 -6.31 -18.81 -2.62
CA ARG A 70 -5.69 -20.14 -2.74
C ARG A 70 -5.18 -20.71 -1.42
N ALA A 71 -5.39 -20.00 -0.30
CA ALA A 71 -4.87 -20.36 1.01
C ALA A 71 -3.37 -20.74 0.98
N ASN A 72 -2.58 -19.95 0.27
CA ASN A 72 -1.15 -20.19 0.06
C ASN A 72 -0.31 -19.13 0.78
N PRO A 73 0.09 -19.37 2.04
CA PRO A 73 0.81 -18.39 2.85
C PRO A 73 2.21 -18.07 2.31
N LYS A 74 2.77 -18.90 1.42
CA LYS A 74 4.08 -18.66 0.78
C LYS A 74 4.10 -17.44 -0.14
N LEU A 75 2.92 -16.97 -0.58
CA LEU A 75 2.77 -15.77 -1.40
C LEU A 75 2.71 -14.48 -0.57
N LEU A 76 2.45 -14.56 0.75
CA LEU A 76 2.35 -13.37 1.61
C LEU A 76 3.70 -12.61 1.72
N PRO A 77 4.86 -13.27 1.86
CA PRO A 77 6.15 -12.57 1.81
C PRO A 77 6.40 -11.88 0.48
N VAL A 78 5.91 -12.45 -0.63
CA VAL A 78 6.04 -11.84 -1.96
C VAL A 78 5.25 -10.53 -1.99
N HIS A 79 4.00 -10.53 -1.52
CA HIS A 79 3.20 -9.32 -1.36
C HIS A 79 3.89 -8.29 -0.45
N LEU A 80 4.44 -8.69 0.71
CA LEU A 80 5.14 -7.77 1.61
C LEU A 80 6.31 -7.06 0.92
N VAL A 81 7.12 -7.80 0.15
CA VAL A 81 8.24 -7.22 -0.60
C VAL A 81 7.75 -6.31 -1.71
N THR A 82 6.71 -6.69 -2.46
CA THR A 82 6.17 -5.85 -3.53
C THR A 82 5.50 -4.59 -3.00
N CYS A 83 4.78 -4.67 -1.88
CA CYS A 83 4.14 -3.54 -1.19
C CYS A 83 5.18 -2.54 -0.69
N LEU A 84 6.25 -3.01 -0.03
CA LEU A 84 7.36 -2.15 0.40
C LEU A 84 8.11 -1.53 -0.79
N GLY A 85 8.28 -2.28 -1.89
CA GLY A 85 8.84 -1.74 -3.13
C GLY A 85 8.00 -0.60 -3.71
N SER A 86 6.67 -0.77 -3.73
CA SER A 86 5.72 0.28 -4.13
C SER A 86 5.89 1.55 -3.29
N LEU A 87 5.97 1.39 -1.96
CA LEU A 87 6.16 2.51 -1.04
C LEU A 87 7.46 3.28 -1.33
N ILE A 88 8.56 2.58 -1.64
CA ILE A 88 9.84 3.22 -2.00
C ILE A 88 9.66 4.10 -3.24
N PHE A 89 9.00 3.62 -4.29
CA PHE A 89 8.73 4.44 -5.48
C PHE A 89 7.89 5.69 -5.15
N ARG A 90 6.86 5.56 -4.32
CA ARG A 90 6.05 6.71 -3.87
C ARG A 90 6.88 7.71 -3.07
N MET A 91 7.73 7.24 -2.17
CA MET A 91 8.62 8.11 -1.39
C MET A 91 9.63 8.85 -2.28
N ILE A 92 10.18 8.20 -3.31
CA ILE A 92 11.04 8.86 -4.30
C ILE A 92 10.28 10.01 -5.00
N SER A 93 9.03 9.76 -5.42
CA SER A 93 8.19 10.80 -6.03
C SER A 93 7.96 11.99 -5.09
N HIS A 94 7.65 11.73 -3.82
CA HIS A 94 7.47 12.78 -2.81
C HIS A 94 8.77 13.54 -2.50
N MET A 95 9.91 12.85 -2.42
CA MET A 95 11.22 13.49 -2.23
C MET A 95 11.59 14.40 -3.42
N LEU A 96 11.31 13.96 -4.64
CA LEU A 96 11.50 14.76 -5.84
C LEU A 96 10.58 15.98 -5.84
N SER A 97 9.32 15.83 -5.39
CA SER A 97 8.37 16.95 -5.27
C SER A 97 8.84 17.99 -4.25
N ALA A 98 9.37 17.54 -3.12
CA ALA A 98 9.97 18.40 -2.11
C ALA A 98 11.23 19.11 -2.60
N SER A 99 12.12 18.43 -3.36
CA SER A 99 13.36 19.04 -3.87
C SER A 99 13.11 20.14 -4.90
N LEU A 100 12.02 20.05 -5.67
CA LEU A 100 11.59 21.10 -6.60
C LEU A 100 10.83 22.26 -5.93
N GLY A 101 10.69 22.24 -4.59
CA GLY A 101 9.95 23.26 -3.84
C GLY A 101 8.44 23.24 -4.09
N ARG A 102 7.89 22.14 -4.63
CA ARG A 102 6.46 21.97 -4.94
C ARG A 102 5.69 21.25 -3.81
N SER A 103 6.26 21.21 -2.60
CA SER A 103 5.61 20.59 -1.44
C SER A 103 4.40 21.41 -0.98
N ASN A 104 3.21 20.82 -1.10
CA ASN A 104 1.99 21.40 -0.53
C ASN A 104 1.55 20.58 0.70
N PHE A 105 0.88 21.21 1.67
CA PHE A 105 0.40 20.56 2.90
C PHE A 105 -0.45 19.32 2.61
N LEU A 106 -1.24 19.36 1.53
CA LEU A 106 -2.06 18.22 1.08
C LEU A 106 -1.18 17.03 0.67
N LEU A 107 -0.12 17.25 -0.11
CA LEU A 107 0.81 16.21 -0.54
C LEU A 107 1.57 15.59 0.63
N VAL A 108 1.96 16.40 1.61
CA VAL A 108 2.64 15.93 2.83
C VAL A 108 1.71 15.07 3.69
N THR A 109 0.47 15.54 3.89
CA THR A 109 -0.55 14.79 4.63
C THR A 109 -0.89 13.48 3.94
N TYR A 110 -1.03 13.50 2.61
CA TYR A 110 -1.25 12.32 1.81
C TYR A 110 -0.11 11.30 1.94
N ALA A 111 1.14 11.74 1.82
CA ALA A 111 2.30 10.88 2.01
C ALA A 111 2.33 10.23 3.40
N PHE A 112 2.00 11.01 4.45
CA PHE A 112 1.92 10.50 5.82
C PHE A 112 0.83 9.43 5.98
N LEU A 113 -0.36 9.66 5.42
CA LEU A 113 -1.45 8.69 5.43
C LEU A 113 -1.08 7.41 4.68
N MET A 114 -0.43 7.52 3.52
CA MET A 114 0.03 6.37 2.73
C MET A 114 1.04 5.51 3.51
N VAL A 115 2.01 6.13 4.18
CA VAL A 115 2.98 5.40 5.03
C VAL A 115 2.26 4.68 6.17
N GLY A 116 1.33 5.36 6.85
CA GLY A 116 0.52 4.75 7.90
C GLY A 116 -0.31 3.57 7.39
N TYR A 117 -0.83 3.68 6.16
CA TYR A 117 -1.61 2.64 5.51
C TYR A 117 -0.79 1.39 5.20
N VAL A 118 0.38 1.58 4.58
CA VAL A 118 1.31 0.47 4.31
C VAL A 118 1.81 -0.18 5.60
N ALA A 119 2.03 0.60 6.66
CA ALA A 119 2.38 0.04 7.96
C ALA A 119 1.27 -0.85 8.54
N ALA A 120 0.00 -0.44 8.42
CA ALA A 120 -1.15 -1.24 8.85
C ALA A 120 -1.29 -2.52 8.02
N ASP A 121 -1.12 -2.43 6.70
CA ASP A 121 -1.13 -3.57 5.78
C ASP A 121 -0.05 -4.59 6.15
N VAL A 122 1.21 -4.16 6.24
CA VAL A 122 2.33 -5.02 6.64
C VAL A 122 2.07 -5.69 7.98
N LEU A 123 1.54 -4.98 8.98
CA LEU A 123 1.21 -5.57 10.28
C LEU A 123 0.13 -6.65 10.19
N ILE A 124 -0.93 -6.41 9.42
CA ILE A 124 -2.04 -7.36 9.25
C ILE A 124 -1.56 -8.60 8.48
N VAL A 125 -0.87 -8.41 7.36
CA VAL A 125 -0.35 -9.50 6.52
C VAL A 125 0.71 -10.31 7.25
N LEU A 126 1.63 -9.66 7.97
CA LEU A 126 2.65 -10.37 8.75
C LEU A 126 2.04 -11.15 9.91
N SER A 127 1.01 -10.60 10.56
CA SER A 127 0.25 -11.31 11.60
C SER A 127 -0.50 -12.51 11.03
N TYR A 128 -1.07 -12.38 9.83
CA TYR A 128 -1.73 -13.48 9.14
C TYR A 128 -0.73 -14.58 8.75
N TYR A 129 0.43 -14.19 8.19
CA TYR A 129 1.52 -15.11 7.84
C TYR A 129 2.00 -15.94 9.04
N HIS A 130 2.22 -15.31 10.19
CA HIS A 130 2.61 -16.01 11.42
C HIS A 130 1.50 -16.87 12.03
N SER A 131 0.24 -16.69 11.63
CA SER A 131 -0.86 -17.52 12.13
C SER A 131 -1.08 -18.79 11.30
N GLU A 132 -0.64 -18.80 10.05
CA GLU A 132 -0.80 -19.90 9.09
C GLU A 132 0.45 -20.80 8.99
N ILE A 133 1.56 -20.41 9.63
CA ILE A 133 2.80 -21.19 9.79
C ILE A 133 2.85 -21.77 11.20
#